data_AF-B5A520-F1
#
_entry.id   AF-B5A520-F1
#
_cell.length_a   1.000
_cell.length_b   1.000
_cell.length_c   1.000
_cell.angle_alpha   90.00
_cell.angle_beta   90.00
_cell.angle_gamma   90.00
#
_symmetry.space_group_name_H-M   'P 1'
#
loop_
_entity.id
_entity.type
_entity.pdbx_description
1 polymer ?
#
loop_
_entity_poly.entity_id
_entity_poly.type
_entity_poly.pdbx_seq_one_letter_code
_entity_poly.pdbx_strand_id
1 'polypeptide(L)'
;SCVGVFDAASDRVEIIANDQGNRTTPSFVAFTDTERLVGDAAKNQVAMNPSNTVFDAKRLIGRKFNDASVQSDMRHFSFKVKPGPADKPMIEVDFRGERKSFSAEEISSMVLTSMKSTAEAFLGKTVKNAVVTVPAYFNDSQRQATKDAGTIAGLNVLRIINEPTAAAIAYGLDKKNMNKKEQNVLIFDLGGGTFDVSLLSIEEGVFEVKATAGDTHLGGEDFDNRMVAHFVQEIKRKHKKDISDNARALRRLRTACERAKRTLSSAAQTTVELDSLFDGTDSYSTITRARFEELNADLFRKCMDPVEQVLRDSKMDKGHIHEVVLVGGSTRIPKVQQLLQDFFNGKELNKSINPDETVAY
;
A
#
# COMPACT_ATOMS: atom_id res chain seq x y z
N SER A 1 1.77 5.28 4.20
CA SER A 1 2.24 5.07 5.59
C SER A 1 1.17 5.46 6.59
N CYS A 2 1.19 4.85 7.77
CA CYS A 2 0.31 5.12 8.91
C CYS A 2 1.15 5.13 10.19
N VAL A 3 0.74 5.92 11.19
CA VAL A 3 1.44 5.98 12.49
C VAL A 3 0.43 5.91 13.64
N GLY A 4 0.73 5.04 14.59
CA GLY A 4 -0.05 4.85 15.82
C GLY A 4 0.80 5.02 17.06
N VAL A 5 0.16 5.35 18.17
CA VAL A 5 0.77 5.38 19.50
C VAL A 5 -0.08 4.57 20.47
N PHE A 6 0.57 3.76 21.31
CA PHE A 6 -0.10 3.10 22.42
C PHE A 6 -0.02 4.01 23.65
N ASP A 7 -1.18 4.43 24.16
CA ASP A 7 -1.29 5.18 25.41
C ASP A 7 -1.52 4.21 26.57
N ALA A 8 -0.47 4.03 27.39
CA ALA A 8 -0.52 3.16 28.55
C ALA A 8 -1.50 3.63 29.63
N ALA A 9 -1.87 4.92 29.67
CA ALA A 9 -2.83 5.42 30.65
C ALA A 9 -4.27 5.01 30.32
N SER A 10 -4.61 4.95 29.04
CA SER A 10 -5.94 4.57 28.55
C SER A 10 -6.04 3.13 28.05
N ASP A 11 -4.93 2.38 28.03
CA ASP A 11 -4.80 1.02 27.48
C ASP A 11 -5.36 0.91 26.05
N ARG A 12 -5.07 1.93 25.23
CA ARG A 12 -5.61 2.07 23.87
C ARG A 12 -4.54 2.48 22.89
N VAL A 13 -4.70 1.98 21.68
CA VAL A 13 -3.96 2.45 20.52
C VAL A 13 -4.71 3.62 19.88
N GLU A 14 -3.99 4.69 19.58
CA GLU A 14 -4.50 5.85 18.87
C GLU A 14 -3.77 6.01 17.54
N ILE A 15 -4.54 5.97 16.45
CA ILE A 15 -4.04 6.23 15.10
C ILE A 15 -4.07 7.73 14.84
N ILE A 16 -2.91 8.28 14.52
CA ILE A 16 -2.69 9.73 14.48
C ILE A 16 -2.98 10.25 13.07
N ALA A 17 -3.86 11.25 12.98
CA ALA A 17 -4.10 11.98 11.74
C ALA A 17 -2.97 12.97 11.44
N ASN A 18 -2.65 13.14 10.15
CA ASN A 18 -1.72 14.16 9.69
C ASN A 18 -2.34 15.57 9.75
N ASP A 19 -1.57 16.57 9.31
CA ASP A 19 -1.97 17.98 9.28
C ASP A 19 -3.17 18.30 8.37
N GLN A 20 -3.52 17.38 7.47
CA GLN A 20 -4.73 17.44 6.62
C GLN A 20 -5.90 16.64 7.19
N GLY A 21 -5.76 16.04 8.38
CA GLY A 21 -6.78 15.19 9.01
C GLY A 21 -6.83 13.76 8.47
N ASN A 22 -5.88 13.35 7.62
CA ASN A 22 -5.82 11.99 7.08
C ASN A 22 -5.06 11.05 8.03
N ARG A 23 -5.65 9.90 8.35
CA ARG A 23 -5.00 8.86 9.20
C ARG A 23 -3.92 8.05 8.48
N THR A 24 -3.87 8.14 7.15
CA THR A 24 -2.78 7.59 6.36
C THR A 24 -2.19 8.71 5.52
N THR A 25 -0.88 8.67 5.33
CA THR A 25 -0.15 9.65 4.52
C THR A 25 0.49 8.93 3.33
N PRO A 26 0.33 9.43 2.09
CA PRO A 26 0.98 8.86 0.92
C PRO A 26 2.49 8.76 1.07
N SER A 27 3.07 7.64 0.65
CA SER A 27 4.53 7.45 0.69
C SER A 27 5.20 8.09 -0.54
N PHE A 28 4.98 9.40 -0.71
CA PHE A 28 5.46 10.22 -1.83
C PHE A 28 6.44 11.26 -1.30
N VAL A 29 7.50 11.50 -2.06
CA VAL A 29 8.47 12.58 -1.81
C VAL A 29 8.69 13.33 -3.12
N ALA A 30 8.44 14.63 -3.13
CA ALA A 30 8.68 15.48 -4.30
C ALA A 30 9.76 16.52 -4.01
N PHE A 31 10.58 16.77 -5.02
CA PHE A 31 11.65 17.76 -4.98
C PHE A 31 11.33 18.89 -5.94
N THR A 32 11.38 20.12 -5.44
CA THR A 32 11.15 21.35 -6.23
C THR A 32 12.39 22.25 -6.20
N ASP A 33 12.32 23.38 -6.88
CA ASP A 33 13.42 24.37 -6.85
C ASP A 33 13.61 25.03 -5.48
N THR A 34 12.62 24.96 -4.60
CA THR A 34 12.61 25.66 -3.30
C THR A 34 12.65 24.67 -2.14
N GLU A 35 11.86 23.61 -2.21
CA GLU A 35 11.53 22.77 -1.06
C GLU A 35 11.35 21.29 -1.41
N ARG A 36 11.29 20.49 -0.36
CA ARG A 36 10.98 19.08 -0.44
C ARG A 36 9.61 18.85 0.18
N LEU A 37 8.70 18.30 -0.60
CA LEU A 37 7.35 17.96 -0.18
C LEU A 37 7.29 16.47 0.16
N VAL A 38 6.51 16.10 1.16
CA VAL A 38 6.26 14.71 1.55
C VAL A 38 4.76 14.51 1.74
N GLY A 39 4.25 13.31 1.48
CA GLY A 39 2.86 12.99 1.78
C GLY A 39 1.87 13.51 0.74
N ASP A 40 0.74 14.02 1.23
CA ASP A 40 -0.36 14.53 0.39
C ASP A 40 0.10 15.66 -0.54
N ALA A 41 0.93 16.59 -0.03
CA ALA A 41 1.49 17.67 -0.83
C ALA A 41 2.29 17.15 -2.04
N ALA A 42 3.14 16.13 -1.83
CA ALA A 42 3.91 15.50 -2.89
C ALA A 42 3.01 14.76 -3.90
N LYS A 43 2.03 13.97 -3.42
CA LYS A 43 1.08 13.23 -4.27
C LYS A 43 0.24 14.17 -5.13
N ASN A 44 -0.17 15.32 -4.59
CA ASN A 44 -1.05 16.26 -5.30
C ASN A 44 -0.38 16.93 -6.50
N GLN A 45 0.94 17.19 -6.43
CA GLN A 45 1.67 17.88 -7.51
C GLN A 45 2.35 16.95 -8.53
N VAL A 46 2.26 15.62 -8.36
CA VAL A 46 2.96 14.63 -9.23
C VAL A 46 2.66 14.82 -10.72
N ALA A 47 1.47 15.34 -11.07
CA ALA A 47 1.09 15.60 -12.45
C ALA A 47 1.91 16.72 -13.10
N MET A 48 2.35 17.70 -12.30
CA MET A 48 3.12 18.86 -12.76
C MET A 48 4.63 18.60 -12.70
N ASN A 49 5.06 17.66 -11.85
CA ASN A 49 6.48 17.38 -11.59
C ASN A 49 6.78 15.87 -11.50
N PRO A 50 6.46 15.08 -12.54
CA PRO A 50 6.49 13.62 -12.45
C PRO A 50 7.91 13.04 -12.31
N SER A 51 8.93 13.68 -12.89
CA SER A 51 10.32 13.20 -12.86
C SER A 51 11.01 13.41 -11.52
N ASN A 52 10.54 14.38 -10.71
CA ASN A 52 11.10 14.69 -9.40
C ASN A 52 10.16 14.33 -8.25
N THR A 53 9.12 13.53 -8.54
CA THR A 53 8.22 13.00 -7.52
C THR A 53 8.40 11.49 -7.41
N VAL A 54 9.02 11.09 -6.31
CA VAL A 54 9.38 9.72 -6.02
C VAL A 54 8.26 9.05 -5.21
N PHE A 55 7.90 7.85 -5.62
CA PHE A 55 6.99 6.93 -4.93
C PHE A 55 7.55 5.52 -5.07
N ASP A 56 6.93 4.54 -4.41
CA ASP A 56 7.34 3.13 -4.50
C ASP A 56 8.81 2.83 -4.13
N ALA A 57 9.45 3.70 -3.34
CA ALA A 57 10.82 3.47 -2.86
C ALA A 57 10.97 2.14 -2.08
N LYS A 58 9.88 1.64 -1.46
CA LYS A 58 9.82 0.32 -0.80
C LYS A 58 10.13 -0.84 -1.76
N ARG A 59 9.93 -0.67 -3.07
CA ARG A 59 10.29 -1.68 -4.09
C ARG A 59 11.79 -1.75 -4.35
N LEU A 60 12.51 -0.67 -4.10
CA LEU A 60 13.95 -0.53 -4.35
C LEU A 60 14.81 -0.79 -3.11
N ILE A 61 14.24 -0.60 -1.92
CA ILE A 61 14.99 -0.67 -0.65
C ILE A 61 15.65 -2.03 -0.44
N GLY A 62 16.95 -2.03 -0.11
CA GLY A 62 17.75 -3.24 0.14
C GLY A 62 17.99 -4.15 -1.07
N ARG A 63 17.61 -3.74 -2.29
CA ARG A 63 17.85 -4.47 -3.55
C ARG A 63 19.08 -3.99 -4.28
N LYS A 64 19.50 -4.75 -5.29
CA LYS A 64 20.52 -4.34 -6.25
C LYS A 64 19.87 -3.78 -7.51
N PHE A 65 20.55 -2.85 -8.16
CA PHE A 65 20.11 -2.20 -9.38
C PHE A 65 19.85 -3.23 -10.48
N ASN A 66 20.73 -4.23 -10.63
CA ASN A 66 20.57 -5.28 -11.64
C ASN A 66 19.57 -6.38 -11.28
N ASP A 67 18.91 -6.32 -10.11
CA ASP A 67 17.86 -7.30 -9.78
C ASP A 67 16.75 -7.23 -10.84
N ALA A 68 16.30 -8.39 -11.32
CA ALA A 68 15.28 -8.46 -12.37
C ALA A 68 13.98 -7.72 -11.99
N SER A 69 13.61 -7.74 -10.71
CA SER A 69 12.47 -6.97 -10.19
C SER A 69 12.70 -5.46 -10.30
N VAL A 70 13.90 -4.96 -9.97
CA VAL A 70 14.23 -3.54 -10.08
C VAL A 70 14.21 -3.08 -11.53
N GLN A 71 14.83 -3.86 -12.42
CA GLN A 71 14.80 -3.58 -13.86
C GLN A 71 13.38 -3.60 -14.45
N SER A 72 12.50 -4.43 -13.88
CA SER A 72 11.08 -4.43 -14.24
C SER A 72 10.37 -3.17 -13.78
N ASP A 73 10.54 -2.81 -12.51
CA ASP A 73 9.84 -1.70 -11.85
C ASP A 73 10.22 -0.36 -12.47
N MET A 74 11.50 -0.19 -12.82
CA MET A 74 12.02 1.02 -13.46
C MET A 74 11.30 1.39 -14.76
N ARG A 75 10.70 0.43 -15.47
CA ARG A 75 9.91 0.70 -16.69
C ARG A 75 8.59 1.41 -16.39
N HIS A 76 8.15 1.40 -15.14
CA HIS A 76 6.88 1.96 -14.69
C HIS A 76 7.06 3.26 -13.89
N PHE A 77 8.29 3.62 -13.51
CA PHE A 77 8.57 4.85 -12.79
C PHE A 77 8.64 6.05 -13.73
N SER A 78 8.12 7.18 -13.26
CA SER A 78 8.26 8.48 -13.94
C SER A 78 9.58 9.19 -13.62
N PHE A 79 10.29 8.73 -12.59
CA PHE A 79 11.59 9.24 -12.15
C PHE A 79 12.71 8.28 -12.56
N LYS A 80 13.93 8.81 -12.65
CA LYS A 80 15.09 8.04 -13.11
C LYS A 80 15.75 7.29 -11.95
N VAL A 81 16.15 6.04 -12.22
CA VAL A 81 16.97 5.23 -11.31
C VAL A 81 18.25 4.86 -12.06
N LYS A 82 19.41 4.98 -11.39
CA LYS A 82 20.74 4.66 -11.94
C LYS A 82 21.52 3.73 -11.00
N PRO A 83 22.51 2.98 -11.49
CA PRO A 83 23.39 2.22 -10.61
C PRO A 83 24.27 3.16 -9.80
N GLY A 84 24.40 2.86 -8.50
CA GLY A 84 25.30 3.52 -7.57
C GLY A 84 26.40 2.58 -7.08
N PRO A 85 27.14 2.99 -6.02
CA PRO A 85 28.16 2.16 -5.40
C PRO A 85 27.60 0.79 -4.99
N ALA A 86 28.40 -0.27 -5.17
CA ALA A 86 28.02 -1.65 -4.86
C ALA A 86 26.73 -2.13 -5.54
N ASP A 87 26.46 -1.61 -6.75
CA ASP A 87 25.26 -1.92 -7.54
C ASP A 87 23.96 -1.52 -6.83
N LYS A 88 23.98 -0.51 -5.96
CA LYS A 88 22.79 -0.01 -5.27
C LYS A 88 21.94 0.86 -6.21
N PRO A 89 20.61 0.70 -6.29
CA PRO A 89 19.77 1.60 -7.09
C PRO A 89 19.73 3.00 -6.45
N MET A 90 20.03 4.02 -7.25
CA MET A 90 20.03 5.43 -6.83
C MET A 90 18.98 6.20 -7.64
N ILE A 91 18.10 6.90 -6.94
CA ILE A 91 17.00 7.68 -7.50
C ILE A 91 17.52 9.08 -7.82
N GLU A 92 17.48 9.47 -9.09
CA GLU A 92 17.98 10.75 -9.60
C GLU A 92 16.83 11.75 -9.77
N VAL A 93 16.96 12.92 -9.13
CA VAL A 93 15.99 14.02 -9.16
C VAL A 93 16.72 15.35 -9.26
N ASP A 94 16.07 16.36 -9.81
CA ASP A 94 16.54 17.74 -9.77
C ASP A 94 15.94 18.42 -8.53
N PHE A 95 16.79 18.99 -7.68
CA PHE A 95 16.40 19.66 -6.44
C PHE A 95 17.22 20.94 -6.26
N ARG A 96 16.54 22.10 -6.19
CA ARG A 96 17.17 23.43 -6.10
C ARG A 96 18.15 23.72 -7.24
N GLY A 97 17.76 23.38 -8.48
CA GLY A 97 18.61 23.56 -9.66
C GLY A 97 19.80 22.60 -9.78
N GLU A 98 19.97 21.67 -8.82
CA GLU A 98 21.04 20.68 -8.84
C GLU A 98 20.49 19.27 -9.00
N ARG A 99 21.18 18.46 -9.82
CA ARG A 99 20.89 17.03 -9.92
C ARG A 99 21.41 16.30 -8.69
N LYS A 100 20.51 15.65 -7.94
CA LYS A 100 20.82 14.87 -6.74
C LYS A 100 20.52 13.41 -6.94
N SER A 101 21.12 12.57 -6.11
CA SER A 101 20.91 11.13 -6.14
C SER A 101 20.68 10.65 -4.72
N PHE A 102 19.56 9.99 -4.50
CA PHE A 102 19.15 9.47 -3.21
C PHE A 102 19.03 7.95 -3.28
N SER A 103 19.45 7.29 -2.22
CA SER A 103 19.14 5.89 -1.99
C SER A 103 17.67 5.72 -1.60
N ALA A 104 17.12 4.51 -1.74
CA ALA A 104 15.76 4.21 -1.32
C ALA A 104 15.57 4.42 0.20
N GLU A 105 16.60 4.16 1.00
CA GLU A 105 16.62 4.39 2.44
C GLU A 105 16.47 5.86 2.79
N GLU A 106 17.13 6.77 2.06
CA GLU A 106 16.99 8.21 2.24
C GLU A 106 15.59 8.71 1.84
N ILE A 107 15.00 8.17 0.78
CA ILE A 107 13.61 8.51 0.42
C ILE A 107 12.63 8.00 1.49
N SER A 108 12.80 6.75 1.93
CA SER A 108 12.01 6.17 3.01
C SER A 108 12.20 6.92 4.33
N SER A 109 13.41 7.41 4.63
CA SER A 109 13.67 8.20 5.83
C SER A 109 12.92 9.53 5.80
N MET A 110 12.77 10.18 4.64
CA MET A 110 11.97 11.41 4.51
C MET A 110 10.50 11.15 4.83
N VAL A 111 9.96 10.01 4.39
CA VAL A 111 8.59 9.58 4.77
C VAL A 111 8.51 9.31 6.27
N LEU A 112 9.48 8.60 6.86
CA LEU A 112 9.51 8.33 8.30
C LEU A 112 9.67 9.61 9.13
N THR A 113 10.44 10.59 8.67
CA THR A 113 10.54 11.91 9.30
C THR A 113 9.18 12.60 9.30
N SER A 114 8.42 12.54 8.21
CA SER A 114 7.06 13.08 8.18
C SER A 114 6.16 12.37 9.20
N MET A 115 6.23 11.04 9.31
CA MET A 115 5.42 10.28 10.28
C MET A 115 5.80 10.59 11.72
N LYS A 116 7.11 10.75 11.98
CA LYS A 116 7.64 11.22 13.26
C LYS A 116 7.09 12.61 13.59
N SER A 117 7.16 13.57 12.67
CA SER A 117 6.64 14.93 12.90
C SER A 117 5.13 14.94 13.15
N THR A 118 4.35 14.09 12.47
CA THR A 118 2.93 13.90 12.75
C THR A 118 2.70 13.40 14.19
N ALA A 119 3.46 12.40 14.63
CA ALA A 119 3.36 11.92 16.01
C ALA A 119 3.83 12.95 17.04
N GLU A 120 4.89 13.71 16.76
CA GLU A 120 5.40 14.78 17.64
C GLU A 120 4.40 15.93 17.80
N ALA A 121 3.72 16.32 16.71
CA ALA A 121 2.67 17.33 16.74
C ALA A 121 1.48 16.89 17.59
N PHE A 122 1.11 15.61 17.51
CA PHE A 122 0.05 15.03 18.34
C PHE A 122 0.42 14.91 19.82
N LEU A 123 1.64 14.43 20.11
CA LEU A 123 2.09 14.16 21.48
C LEU A 123 2.66 15.39 22.21
N GLY A 124 2.96 16.48 21.50
CA GLY A 124 3.56 17.69 22.05
C GLY A 124 5.00 17.51 22.56
N LYS A 125 5.70 16.45 22.13
CA LYS A 125 7.07 16.12 22.56
C LYS A 125 7.84 15.38 21.48
N THR A 126 9.16 15.44 21.55
CA THR A 126 10.05 14.73 20.62
C THR A 126 9.89 13.21 20.71
N VAL A 127 9.75 12.55 19.56
CA VAL A 127 9.66 11.09 19.43
C VAL A 127 11.02 10.55 19.00
N LYS A 128 11.59 9.67 19.83
CA LYS A 128 12.90 9.07 19.58
C LYS A 128 12.85 7.59 19.25
N ASN A 129 11.88 6.85 19.79
CA ASN A 129 11.82 5.39 19.65
C ASN A 129 10.65 5.02 18.75
N ALA A 130 10.85 4.03 17.88
CA ALA A 130 9.79 3.50 17.03
C ALA A 130 9.93 1.99 16.81
N VAL A 131 8.80 1.33 16.55
CA VAL A 131 8.75 0.02 15.90
C VAL A 131 8.35 0.29 14.45
N VAL A 132 9.04 -0.32 13.49
CA VAL A 132 8.77 -0.15 12.06
C VAL A 132 8.40 -1.49 11.46
N THR A 133 7.34 -1.52 10.66
CA THR A 133 6.84 -2.74 10.03
C THR A 133 7.49 -2.99 8.68
N VAL A 134 7.64 -4.27 8.30
CA VAL A 134 8.11 -4.71 6.97
C VAL A 134 7.33 -5.94 6.50
N PRO A 135 7.25 -6.22 5.19
CA PRO A 135 6.64 -7.45 4.71
C PRO A 135 7.35 -8.70 5.25
N ALA A 136 6.63 -9.79 5.47
CA ALA A 136 7.21 -11.01 6.04
C ALA A 136 8.33 -11.60 5.17
N TYR A 137 8.21 -11.50 3.84
CA TYR A 137 9.19 -11.99 2.87
C TYR A 137 10.42 -11.09 2.69
N PHE A 138 10.51 -9.94 3.38
CA PHE A 138 11.72 -9.11 3.32
C PHE A 138 12.92 -9.90 3.85
N ASN A 139 13.98 -9.94 3.05
CA ASN A 139 15.26 -10.54 3.44
C ASN A 139 16.05 -9.61 4.38
N ASP A 140 17.18 -10.10 4.88
CA ASP A 140 18.02 -9.37 5.85
C ASP A 140 18.50 -8.01 5.33
N SER A 141 18.87 -7.92 4.04
CA SER A 141 19.30 -6.66 3.41
C SER A 141 18.18 -5.62 3.42
N GLN A 142 16.95 -6.02 3.06
CA GLN A 142 15.79 -5.12 3.04
C GLN A 142 15.36 -4.70 4.45
N ARG A 143 15.43 -5.62 5.42
CA ARG A 143 15.17 -5.32 6.84
C ARG A 143 16.18 -4.33 7.39
N GLN A 144 17.47 -4.54 7.13
CA GLN A 144 18.53 -3.64 7.56
C GLN A 144 18.39 -2.27 6.90
N ALA A 145 18.16 -2.20 5.58
CA ALA A 145 17.94 -0.96 4.86
C ALA A 145 16.73 -0.15 5.41
N THR A 146 15.66 -0.84 5.81
CA THR A 146 14.50 -0.18 6.45
C THR A 146 14.84 0.36 7.84
N LYS A 147 15.63 -0.39 8.62
CA LYS A 147 16.15 0.06 9.92
C LYS A 147 17.08 1.27 9.76
N ASP A 148 17.91 1.28 8.72
CA ASP A 148 18.80 2.40 8.39
C ASP A 148 17.98 3.64 8.01
N ALA A 149 16.90 3.49 7.24
CA ALA A 149 15.97 4.59 6.95
C ALA A 149 15.38 5.20 8.24
N GLY A 150 15.01 4.38 9.23
CA GLY A 150 14.59 4.86 10.55
C GLY A 150 15.70 5.62 11.28
N THR A 151 16.92 5.11 11.23
CA THR A 151 18.10 5.75 11.83
C THR A 151 18.39 7.11 11.20
N ILE A 152 18.34 7.21 9.86
CA ILE A 152 18.51 8.47 9.11
C ILE A 152 17.40 9.47 9.47
N ALA A 153 16.18 9.00 9.75
CA ALA A 153 15.07 9.84 10.22
C ALA A 153 15.22 10.29 11.70
N GLY A 154 16.30 9.91 12.38
CA GLY A 154 16.55 10.23 13.78
C GLY A 154 15.64 9.44 14.73
N LEU A 155 15.31 8.20 14.37
CA LEU A 155 14.58 7.25 15.19
C LEU A 155 15.51 6.11 15.63
N ASN A 156 15.45 5.78 16.91
CA ASN A 156 15.92 4.52 17.46
C ASN A 156 14.87 3.44 17.16
N VAL A 157 15.15 2.61 16.14
CA VAL A 157 14.28 1.51 15.74
C VAL A 157 14.45 0.35 16.72
N LEU A 158 13.53 0.28 17.69
CA LEU A 158 13.54 -0.74 18.76
C LEU A 158 13.38 -2.14 18.20
N ARG A 159 12.54 -2.29 17.16
CA ARG A 159 12.26 -3.56 16.52
C ARG A 159 11.77 -3.32 15.09
N ILE A 160 12.17 -4.22 14.20
CA ILE A 160 11.50 -4.45 12.92
C ILE A 160 10.52 -5.61 13.15
N ILE A 161 9.25 -5.39 12.87
CA ILE A 161 8.20 -6.41 12.99
C ILE A 161 7.59 -6.71 11.62
N ASN A 162 7.14 -7.94 11.41
CA ASN A 162 6.45 -8.29 10.18
C ASN A 162 5.04 -7.65 10.17
N GLU A 163 4.64 -7.08 9.05
CA GLU A 163 3.29 -6.55 8.80
C GLU A 163 2.18 -7.55 9.18
N PRO A 164 2.21 -8.84 8.75
CA PRO A 164 1.19 -9.79 9.15
C PRO A 164 1.19 -10.12 10.66
N THR A 165 2.35 -10.05 11.32
CA THR A 165 2.43 -10.23 12.78
C THR A 165 1.85 -9.02 13.52
N ALA A 166 2.15 -7.80 13.06
CA ALA A 166 1.55 -6.58 13.60
C ALA A 166 0.02 -6.61 13.45
N ALA A 167 -0.48 -7.03 12.28
CA ALA A 167 -1.91 -7.21 12.07
C ALA A 167 -2.52 -8.24 13.05
N ALA A 168 -1.89 -9.39 13.24
CA ALA A 168 -2.38 -10.40 14.18
C ALA A 168 -2.43 -9.88 15.65
N ILE A 169 -1.44 -9.07 16.05
CA ILE A 169 -1.42 -8.38 17.36
C ILE A 169 -2.58 -7.39 17.46
N ALA A 170 -2.81 -6.57 16.43
CA ALA A 170 -3.88 -5.56 16.43
C ALA A 170 -5.26 -6.17 16.70
N TYR A 171 -5.56 -7.33 16.10
CA TYR A 171 -6.83 -8.03 16.31
C TYR A 171 -6.97 -8.72 17.68
N GLY A 172 -5.94 -8.63 18.53
CA GLY A 172 -5.89 -9.21 19.87
C GLY A 172 -5.93 -10.73 19.84
N LEU A 173 -5.39 -11.35 18.79
CA LEU A 173 -5.41 -12.80 18.60
C LEU A 173 -4.46 -13.51 19.58
N ASP A 174 -3.47 -12.79 20.12
CA ASP A 174 -2.65 -13.22 21.27
C ASP A 174 -3.45 -13.27 22.58
N LYS A 175 -4.35 -12.32 22.81
CA LYS A 175 -5.08 -12.16 24.08
C LYS A 175 -6.40 -12.93 24.14
N LYS A 176 -7.13 -13.03 23.02
CA LYS A 176 -8.48 -13.64 22.99
C LYS A 176 -8.49 -15.13 23.33
N ASN A 177 -7.33 -15.79 23.32
CA ASN A 177 -7.24 -17.25 23.37
C ASN A 177 -6.08 -17.77 24.25
N MET A 178 -5.65 -17.01 25.27
CA MET A 178 -4.59 -17.42 26.23
C MET A 178 -4.82 -18.80 26.91
N ASN A 179 -6.04 -19.35 26.84
CA ASN A 179 -6.39 -20.69 27.36
C ASN A 179 -6.74 -21.71 26.26
N LYS A 180 -6.41 -21.46 24.98
CA LYS A 180 -6.75 -22.37 23.85
C LYS A 180 -5.52 -22.92 23.16
N LYS A 181 -5.76 -24.04 22.46
CA LYS A 181 -4.86 -24.69 21.50
C LYS A 181 -4.36 -23.72 20.43
N GLU A 182 -3.21 -24.06 19.84
CA GLU A 182 -2.62 -23.45 18.64
C GLU A 182 -3.68 -22.95 17.64
N GLN A 183 -3.56 -21.68 17.21
CA GLN A 183 -4.46 -21.05 16.27
C GLN A 183 -3.76 -20.69 14.96
N ASN A 184 -4.32 -21.20 13.87
CA ASN A 184 -3.90 -20.83 12.51
C ASN A 184 -4.70 -19.64 11.99
N VAL A 185 -4.01 -18.57 11.64
CA VAL A 185 -4.57 -17.29 11.21
C VAL A 185 -4.04 -16.95 9.83
N LEU A 186 -4.92 -16.74 8.87
CA LEU A 186 -4.55 -16.26 7.54
C LEU A 186 -4.74 -14.75 7.46
N ILE A 187 -3.65 -14.04 7.18
CA ILE A 187 -3.66 -12.60 6.88
C ILE A 187 -3.73 -12.43 5.37
N PHE A 188 -4.76 -11.74 4.91
CA PHE A 188 -4.95 -11.36 3.52
C PHE A 188 -4.75 -9.84 3.40
N ASP A 189 -3.57 -9.42 2.95
CA ASP A 189 -3.18 -8.01 2.83
C ASP A 189 -3.19 -7.57 1.35
N LEU A 190 -4.24 -6.85 0.95
CA LEU A 190 -4.37 -6.31 -0.40
C LEU A 190 -4.33 -4.78 -0.35
N GLY A 191 -3.16 -4.23 -0.64
CA GLY A 191 -2.88 -2.81 -0.58
C GLY A 191 -3.16 -2.06 -1.89
N GLY A 192 -2.47 -0.92 -2.05
CA GLY A 192 -2.54 -0.09 -3.25
C GLY A 192 -1.78 -0.65 -4.46
N GLY A 193 -0.65 -1.32 -4.23
CA GLY A 193 0.16 -1.90 -5.31
C GLY A 193 0.86 -3.21 -4.97
N THR A 194 0.63 -3.75 -3.77
CA THR A 194 1.17 -5.03 -3.33
C THR A 194 0.06 -5.89 -2.75
N PHE A 195 0.18 -7.19 -2.96
CA PHE A 195 -0.70 -8.20 -2.41
C PHE A 195 0.11 -9.26 -1.69
N ASP A 196 -0.17 -9.48 -0.42
CA ASP A 196 0.55 -10.41 0.44
C ASP A 196 -0.43 -11.29 1.22
N VAL A 197 -0.17 -12.60 1.23
CA VAL A 197 -0.89 -13.58 2.05
C VAL A 197 0.10 -14.24 2.97
N SER A 198 -0.21 -14.29 4.26
CA SER A 198 0.61 -14.97 5.25
C SER A 198 -0.24 -15.84 6.15
N LEU A 199 0.21 -17.07 6.39
CA LEU A 199 -0.38 -17.94 7.40
C LEU A 199 0.52 -17.94 8.63
N LEU A 200 -0.08 -17.62 9.77
CA LEU A 200 0.58 -17.66 11.07
C LEU A 200 -0.02 -18.77 11.92
N SER A 201 0.82 -19.39 12.71
CA SER A 201 0.42 -20.11 13.91
C SER A 201 0.65 -19.23 15.13
N ILE A 202 -0.33 -19.21 16.03
CA ILE A 202 -0.29 -18.47 17.28
C ILE A 202 -0.54 -19.44 18.44
N GLU A 203 0.45 -19.58 19.31
CA GLU A 203 0.38 -20.41 20.52
C GLU A 203 1.05 -19.68 21.67
N GLU A 204 0.35 -19.53 22.80
CA GLU A 204 0.88 -18.88 24.02
C GLU A 204 1.54 -17.50 23.78
N GLY A 205 1.02 -16.72 22.83
CA GLY A 205 1.54 -15.40 22.45
C GLY A 205 2.79 -15.44 21.55
N VAL A 206 3.26 -16.63 21.16
CA VAL A 206 4.30 -16.82 20.15
C VAL A 206 3.66 -16.82 18.77
N PHE A 207 4.20 -16.01 17.87
CA PHE A 207 3.76 -15.90 16.48
C PHE A 207 4.79 -16.57 15.57
N GLU A 208 4.39 -17.61 14.85
CA GLU A 208 5.22 -18.28 13.86
C GLU A 208 4.63 -18.11 12.46
N VAL A 209 5.39 -17.54 11.53
CA VAL A 209 4.98 -17.48 10.12
C VAL A 209 5.23 -18.84 9.48
N LYS A 210 4.16 -19.55 9.11
CA LYS A 210 4.23 -20.89 8.50
C LYS A 210 4.51 -20.83 7.00
N ALA A 211 3.89 -19.87 6.31
CA ALA A 211 4.12 -19.62 4.89
C ALA A 211 3.68 -18.20 4.50
N THR A 212 4.32 -17.67 3.46
CA THR A 212 3.97 -16.39 2.84
C THR A 212 4.03 -16.54 1.32
N ALA A 213 3.03 -16.01 0.63
CA ALA A 213 3.03 -15.84 -0.82
C ALA A 213 2.38 -14.50 -1.16
N GLY A 214 2.47 -14.07 -2.41
CA GLY A 214 1.90 -12.78 -2.80
C GLY A 214 2.23 -12.43 -4.24
N ASP A 215 1.79 -11.25 -4.64
CA ASP A 215 2.16 -10.60 -5.88
C ASP A 215 2.59 -9.17 -5.56
N THR A 216 3.87 -8.90 -5.76
CA THR A 216 4.42 -7.57 -5.47
C THR A 216 3.87 -6.52 -6.42
N HIS A 217 3.16 -6.86 -7.49
CA HIS A 217 2.67 -5.94 -8.53
C HIS A 217 1.17 -6.06 -8.75
N LEU A 218 0.44 -6.38 -7.69
CA LEU A 218 -1.01 -6.46 -7.71
C LEU A 218 -1.60 -5.65 -6.57
N GLY A 219 -2.49 -4.71 -6.89
CA GLY A 219 -3.23 -3.97 -5.88
C GLY A 219 -4.30 -3.05 -6.44
N GLY A 220 -4.73 -2.11 -5.60
CA GLY A 220 -5.74 -1.12 -5.90
C GLY A 220 -5.51 -0.31 -7.18
N GLU A 221 -4.24 -0.02 -7.51
CA GLU A 221 -3.86 0.75 -8.69
C GLU A 221 -4.08 0.00 -10.00
N ASP A 222 -3.94 -1.33 -10.00
CA ASP A 222 -4.27 -2.18 -11.15
C ASP A 222 -5.76 -2.16 -11.45
N PHE A 223 -6.58 -2.13 -10.39
CA PHE A 223 -8.03 -2.01 -10.55
C PHE A 223 -8.43 -0.64 -11.12
N ASP A 224 -7.73 0.42 -10.69
CA ASP A 224 -7.90 1.76 -11.26
C ASP A 224 -7.45 1.77 -12.74
N ASN A 225 -6.36 1.10 -13.08
CA ASN A 225 -5.87 0.98 -14.46
C ASN A 225 -6.91 0.35 -15.40
N ARG A 226 -7.63 -0.69 -14.95
CA ARG A 226 -8.71 -1.31 -15.75
C ARG A 226 -9.85 -0.33 -16.01
N MET A 227 -10.24 0.46 -15.01
CA MET A 227 -11.24 1.52 -15.17
C MET A 227 -10.75 2.63 -16.11
N VAL A 228 -9.50 3.08 -15.96
CA VAL A 228 -8.90 4.09 -16.84
C VAL A 228 -8.92 3.61 -18.29
N ALA A 229 -8.44 2.39 -18.56
CA ALA A 229 -8.45 1.82 -19.91
C ALA A 229 -9.87 1.75 -20.51
N HIS A 230 -10.85 1.34 -19.71
CA HIS A 230 -12.25 1.32 -20.12
C HIS A 230 -12.76 2.72 -20.51
N PHE A 231 -12.52 3.73 -19.67
CA PHE A 231 -12.99 5.09 -19.94
C PHE A 231 -12.21 5.80 -21.06
N VAL A 232 -10.92 5.51 -21.25
CA VAL A 232 -10.16 6.00 -22.42
C VAL A 232 -10.84 5.53 -23.71
N GLN A 233 -11.21 4.24 -23.80
CA GLN A 233 -11.92 3.72 -24.96
C GLN A 233 -13.33 4.31 -25.11
N GLU A 234 -14.04 4.53 -24.00
CA GLU A 234 -15.35 5.17 -24.02
C GLU A 234 -15.28 6.61 -24.53
N ILE A 235 -14.31 7.40 -24.04
CA ILE A 235 -14.06 8.78 -24.47
C ILE A 235 -13.72 8.81 -25.96
N LYS A 236 -12.82 7.91 -26.41
CA LYS A 236 -12.48 7.77 -27.82
C LYS A 236 -13.70 7.45 -28.69
N ARG A 237 -14.61 6.60 -28.20
CA ARG A 237 -15.85 6.27 -28.91
C ARG A 237 -16.83 7.44 -28.98
N LYS A 238 -17.06 8.13 -27.86
CA LYS A 238 -18.03 9.24 -27.70
C LYS A 238 -17.57 10.53 -28.39
N HIS A 239 -16.31 10.91 -28.18
CA HIS A 239 -15.78 12.21 -28.60
C HIS A 239 -14.81 12.11 -29.79
N LYS A 240 -14.55 10.91 -30.32
CA LYS A 240 -13.63 10.65 -31.43
C LYS A 240 -12.20 11.14 -31.18
N LYS A 241 -11.82 11.31 -29.91
CA LYS A 241 -10.48 11.74 -29.49
C LYS A 241 -9.82 10.72 -28.57
N ASP A 242 -8.59 10.37 -28.87
CA ASP A 242 -7.75 9.55 -28.00
C ASP A 242 -7.02 10.45 -27.01
N ILE A 243 -7.19 10.19 -25.71
CA ILE A 243 -6.50 10.94 -24.65
C ILE A 243 -5.23 10.24 -24.14
N SER A 244 -4.86 9.10 -24.74
CA SER A 244 -3.73 8.27 -24.28
C SER A 244 -2.40 9.03 -24.31
N ASP A 245 -2.24 9.97 -25.23
CA ASP A 245 -1.02 10.78 -25.34
C ASP A 245 -1.04 12.03 -24.44
N ASN A 246 -2.15 12.29 -23.75
CA ASN A 246 -2.29 13.42 -22.84
C ASN A 246 -2.12 12.97 -21.38
N ALA A 247 -0.89 13.04 -20.89
CA ALA A 247 -0.53 12.66 -19.52
C ALA A 247 -1.36 13.36 -18.44
N ARG A 248 -1.69 14.65 -18.64
CA ARG A 248 -2.53 15.43 -17.71
C ARG A 248 -3.97 14.89 -17.67
N ALA A 249 -4.56 14.61 -18.84
CA ALA A 249 -5.91 14.07 -18.93
C ALA A 249 -6.00 12.66 -18.32
N LEU A 250 -5.04 11.78 -18.65
CA LEU A 250 -4.96 10.43 -18.07
C LEU A 250 -4.84 10.45 -16.54
N ARG A 251 -4.03 11.37 -15.98
CA ARG A 251 -3.89 11.49 -14.53
C ARG A 251 -5.18 11.94 -13.86
N ARG A 252 -5.87 12.93 -14.42
CA ARG A 252 -7.18 13.38 -13.92
C ARG A 252 -8.20 12.24 -13.95
N LEU A 253 -8.24 11.50 -15.05
CA LEU A 253 -9.10 10.32 -15.18
C LEU A 253 -8.77 9.25 -14.14
N ARG A 254 -7.48 8.97 -13.91
CA ARG A 254 -7.02 8.03 -12.87
C ARG A 254 -7.48 8.43 -11.48
N THR A 255 -7.32 9.71 -11.09
CA THR A 255 -7.81 10.21 -9.80
C THR A 255 -9.33 10.04 -9.67
N ALA A 256 -10.07 10.29 -10.75
CA ALA A 256 -11.52 10.08 -10.78
C ALA A 256 -11.89 8.60 -10.65
N CYS A 257 -11.14 7.70 -11.30
CA CYS A 257 -11.32 6.25 -11.20
C CYS A 257 -11.02 5.73 -9.79
N GLU A 258 -9.94 6.18 -9.14
CA GLU A 258 -9.61 5.83 -7.75
C GLU A 258 -10.76 6.23 -6.81
N ARG A 259 -11.30 7.45 -6.97
CA ARG A 259 -12.45 7.92 -6.19
C ARG A 259 -13.70 7.08 -6.47
N ALA A 260 -14.00 6.81 -7.74
CA ALA A 260 -15.14 5.98 -8.13
C ALA A 260 -15.02 4.55 -7.58
N LYS A 261 -13.85 3.91 -7.66
CA LYS A 261 -13.58 2.60 -7.05
C LYS A 261 -13.91 2.60 -5.56
N ARG A 262 -13.44 3.60 -4.81
CA ARG A 262 -13.74 3.73 -3.37
C ARG A 262 -15.24 3.85 -3.11
N THR A 263 -15.96 4.63 -3.92
CA THR A 263 -17.44 4.74 -3.82
C THR A 263 -18.13 3.42 -4.16
N LEU A 264 -17.65 2.67 -5.15
CA LEU A 264 -18.23 1.38 -5.54
C LEU A 264 -18.08 0.30 -4.45
N SER A 265 -17.18 0.46 -3.49
CA SER A 265 -17.08 -0.46 -2.34
C SER A 265 -18.30 -0.38 -1.42
N SER A 266 -19.09 0.71 -1.44
CA SER A 266 -20.31 0.86 -0.64
C SER A 266 -21.57 1.09 -1.48
N ALA A 267 -21.46 1.75 -2.64
CA ALA A 267 -22.57 2.01 -3.55
C ALA A 267 -22.59 1.05 -4.75
N ALA A 268 -23.78 0.80 -5.31
CA ALA A 268 -23.93 -0.06 -6.50
C ALA A 268 -23.51 0.63 -7.81
N GLN A 269 -23.42 1.96 -7.83
CA GLN A 269 -23.01 2.76 -8.97
C GLN A 269 -22.45 4.11 -8.53
N THR A 270 -21.72 4.78 -9.41
CA THR A 270 -21.21 6.14 -9.23
C THR A 270 -20.94 6.81 -10.58
N THR A 271 -20.65 8.10 -10.56
CA THR A 271 -20.33 8.89 -11.76
C THR A 271 -18.86 9.31 -11.74
N VAL A 272 -18.20 9.22 -12.89
CA VAL A 272 -16.90 9.80 -13.17
C VAL A 272 -17.12 11.09 -13.96
N GLU A 273 -16.76 12.21 -13.34
CA GLU A 273 -16.98 13.56 -13.84
C GLU A 273 -15.64 14.27 -14.01
N LEU A 274 -15.39 14.79 -15.21
CA LEU A 274 -14.14 15.44 -15.58
C LEU A 274 -14.42 16.68 -16.43
N ASP A 275 -14.42 17.84 -15.80
CA ASP A 275 -14.62 19.12 -16.49
C ASP A 275 -13.39 19.48 -17.34
N SER A 276 -13.58 19.98 -18.56
CA SER A 276 -12.51 20.39 -19.48
C SER A 276 -11.40 19.35 -19.58
N LEU A 277 -11.77 18.09 -19.84
CA LEU A 277 -10.83 16.97 -19.88
C LEU A 277 -9.80 17.13 -21.01
N PHE A 278 -10.26 17.55 -22.19
CA PHE A 278 -9.43 17.92 -23.35
C PHE A 278 -10.16 18.97 -24.18
N ASP A 279 -9.45 19.96 -24.72
CA ASP A 279 -9.99 21.02 -25.60
C ASP A 279 -11.29 21.67 -25.08
N GLY A 280 -11.43 21.84 -23.76
CA GLY A 280 -12.64 22.39 -23.13
C GLY A 280 -13.87 21.45 -23.15
N THR A 281 -13.70 20.20 -23.56
CA THR A 281 -14.76 19.17 -23.55
C THR A 281 -14.84 18.50 -22.19
N ASP A 282 -16.03 18.52 -21.60
CA ASP A 282 -16.33 17.79 -20.37
C ASP A 282 -16.61 16.31 -20.67
N SER A 283 -16.29 15.44 -19.71
CA SER A 283 -16.60 14.01 -19.79
C SER A 283 -17.39 13.57 -18.55
N TYR A 284 -18.60 13.06 -18.79
CA TYR A 284 -19.48 12.50 -17.77
C TYR A 284 -19.82 11.06 -18.14
N SER A 285 -19.50 10.11 -17.26
CA SER A 285 -19.80 8.68 -17.47
C SER A 285 -20.16 7.99 -16.16
N THR A 286 -21.19 7.15 -16.19
CA THR A 286 -21.61 6.35 -15.02
C THR A 286 -20.96 4.96 -15.08
N ILE A 287 -20.54 4.45 -13.93
CA ILE A 287 -20.05 3.06 -13.80
C ILE A 287 -20.78 2.36 -12.64
N THR A 288 -21.17 1.11 -12.90
CA THR A 288 -21.78 0.22 -11.90
C THR A 288 -20.72 -0.66 -11.25
N ARG A 289 -21.00 -1.14 -10.04
CA ARG A 289 -20.15 -2.13 -9.34
C ARG A 289 -19.99 -3.39 -10.19
N ALA A 290 -21.07 -3.87 -10.81
CA ALA A 290 -21.04 -5.03 -11.69
C ALA A 290 -20.06 -4.85 -12.86
N ARG A 291 -20.05 -3.66 -13.50
CA ARG A 291 -19.09 -3.38 -14.57
C ARG A 291 -17.65 -3.29 -14.06
N PHE A 292 -17.43 -2.66 -12.91
CA PHE A 292 -16.11 -2.63 -12.27
C PHE A 292 -15.59 -4.06 -11.94
N GLU A 293 -16.46 -4.92 -11.43
CA GLU A 293 -16.14 -6.31 -11.13
C GLU A 293 -15.84 -7.12 -12.40
N GLU A 294 -16.59 -6.92 -13.47
CA GLU A 294 -16.33 -7.53 -14.77
C GLU A 294 -14.96 -7.14 -15.33
N LEU A 295 -14.61 -5.84 -15.28
CA LEU A 295 -13.33 -5.31 -15.77
C LEU A 295 -12.10 -5.86 -15.01
N ASN A 296 -12.32 -6.36 -13.79
CA ASN A 296 -11.28 -6.85 -12.88
C ASN A 296 -11.42 -8.34 -12.54
N ALA A 297 -12.31 -9.06 -13.23
CA ALA A 297 -12.69 -10.41 -12.83
C ALA A 297 -11.51 -11.40 -12.82
N ASP A 298 -10.55 -11.25 -13.73
CA ASP A 298 -9.32 -12.02 -13.76
C ASP A 298 -8.39 -11.65 -12.60
N LEU A 299 -8.19 -10.35 -12.32
CA LEU A 299 -7.31 -9.90 -11.23
C LEU A 299 -7.85 -10.33 -9.86
N PHE A 300 -9.17 -10.22 -9.64
CA PHE A 300 -9.79 -10.66 -8.39
C PHE A 300 -9.67 -12.17 -8.17
N ARG A 301 -9.77 -12.98 -9.24
CA ARG A 301 -9.53 -14.43 -9.15
C ARG A 301 -8.06 -14.72 -8.89
N LYS A 302 -7.13 -13.99 -9.53
CA LYS A 302 -5.68 -14.12 -9.32
C LYS A 302 -5.29 -13.90 -7.85
N CYS A 303 -6.03 -13.08 -7.10
CA CYS A 303 -5.80 -12.94 -5.66
C CYS A 303 -5.98 -14.25 -4.87
N MET A 304 -6.65 -15.27 -5.40
CA MET A 304 -6.83 -16.56 -4.73
C MET A 304 -5.61 -17.48 -4.89
N ASP A 305 -4.80 -17.31 -5.95
CA ASP A 305 -3.65 -18.19 -6.20
C ASP A 305 -2.63 -18.15 -5.04
N PRO A 306 -2.28 -16.98 -4.46
CA PRO A 306 -1.42 -16.91 -3.28
C PRO A 306 -2.06 -17.51 -2.02
N VAL A 307 -3.39 -17.45 -1.88
CA VAL A 307 -4.10 -18.08 -0.75
C VAL A 307 -3.94 -19.60 -0.82
N GLU A 308 -4.16 -20.19 -1.99
CA GLU A 308 -3.92 -21.61 -2.19
C GLU A 308 -2.44 -21.99 -2.02
N GLN A 309 -1.52 -21.15 -2.50
CA GLN A 309 -0.09 -21.38 -2.36
C GLN A 309 0.33 -21.44 -0.90
N VAL A 310 -0.12 -20.49 -0.08
CA VAL A 310 0.17 -20.46 1.37
C VAL A 310 -0.36 -21.69 2.08
N LEU A 311 -1.55 -22.19 1.72
CA LEU A 311 -2.10 -23.42 2.26
C LEU A 311 -1.28 -24.66 1.85
N ARG A 312 -0.84 -24.73 0.59
CA ARG A 312 0.04 -25.81 0.10
C ARG A 312 1.39 -25.80 0.81
N ASP A 313 2.06 -24.65 0.87
CA ASP A 313 3.41 -24.52 1.43
C ASP A 313 3.43 -24.79 2.94
N SER A 314 2.37 -24.40 3.64
CA SER A 314 2.18 -24.72 5.06
C SER A 314 1.64 -26.12 5.32
N LYS A 315 1.29 -26.88 4.26
CA LYS A 315 0.69 -28.22 4.34
C LYS A 315 -0.59 -28.24 5.17
N MET A 316 -1.40 -27.20 5.06
CA MET A 316 -2.60 -27.00 5.85
C MET A 316 -3.86 -27.00 4.98
N ASP A 317 -4.86 -27.77 5.38
CA ASP A 317 -6.19 -27.68 4.76
C ASP A 317 -6.93 -26.42 5.22
N LYS A 318 -7.75 -25.84 4.33
CA LYS A 318 -8.52 -24.61 4.62
C LYS A 318 -9.45 -24.73 5.84
N GLY A 319 -9.91 -25.93 6.18
CA GLY A 319 -10.72 -26.20 7.37
C GLY A 319 -9.98 -26.00 8.70
N HIS A 320 -8.64 -26.00 8.69
CA HIS A 320 -7.80 -25.75 9.86
C HIS A 320 -7.48 -24.26 10.06
N ILE A 321 -7.93 -23.38 9.16
CA ILE A 321 -7.81 -21.93 9.33
C ILE A 321 -8.88 -21.49 10.31
N HIS A 322 -8.47 -20.91 11.43
CA HIS A 322 -9.37 -20.48 12.48
C HIS A 322 -9.93 -19.10 12.14
N GLU A 323 -9.05 -18.17 11.80
CA GLU A 323 -9.38 -16.77 11.49
C GLU A 323 -8.82 -16.36 10.13
N VAL A 324 -9.58 -15.52 9.41
CA VAL A 324 -9.13 -14.87 8.18
C VAL A 324 -9.23 -13.36 8.39
N VAL A 325 -8.09 -12.68 8.37
CA VAL A 325 -7.99 -11.26 8.70
C VAL A 325 -7.75 -10.45 7.43
N LEU A 326 -8.52 -9.39 7.25
CA LEU A 326 -8.39 -8.47 6.12
C LEU A 326 -7.51 -7.27 6.48
N VAL A 327 -6.50 -7.02 5.65
CA VAL A 327 -5.55 -5.90 5.77
C VAL A 327 -5.43 -5.19 4.42
N GLY A 328 -5.20 -3.89 4.42
CA GLY A 328 -5.04 -3.09 3.20
C GLY A 328 -6.37 -2.66 2.57
N GLY A 329 -6.44 -1.41 2.11
CA GLY A 329 -7.69 -0.77 1.68
C GLY A 329 -8.43 -1.43 0.53
N SER A 330 -7.76 -2.19 -0.32
CA SER A 330 -8.40 -2.89 -1.45
C SER A 330 -9.20 -4.10 -0.99
N THR A 331 -9.01 -4.60 0.24
CA THR A 331 -9.89 -5.62 0.84
C THR A 331 -11.30 -5.12 1.11
N ARG A 332 -11.56 -3.81 1.03
CA ARG A 332 -12.90 -3.22 1.12
C ARG A 332 -13.77 -3.54 -0.10
N ILE A 333 -13.19 -4.04 -1.20
CA ILE A 333 -13.93 -4.39 -2.41
C ILE A 333 -14.85 -5.59 -2.11
N PRO A 334 -16.18 -5.47 -2.26
CA PRO A 334 -17.12 -6.54 -1.93
C PRO A 334 -16.84 -7.86 -2.65
N LYS A 335 -16.42 -7.79 -3.92
CA LYS A 335 -16.11 -8.99 -4.69
C LYS A 335 -14.90 -9.77 -4.18
N VAL A 336 -13.88 -9.07 -3.70
CA VAL A 336 -12.69 -9.69 -3.10
C VAL A 336 -13.08 -10.42 -1.81
N GLN A 337 -13.89 -9.77 -0.96
CA GLN A 337 -14.41 -10.40 0.26
C GLN A 337 -15.27 -11.63 -0.06
N GLN A 338 -16.17 -11.52 -1.04
CA GLN A 338 -17.02 -12.64 -1.46
C GLN A 338 -16.18 -13.83 -1.92
N LEU A 339 -15.20 -13.61 -2.82
CA LEU A 339 -14.34 -14.69 -3.32
C LEU A 339 -13.56 -15.39 -2.18
N LEU A 340 -13.02 -14.60 -1.25
CA LEU A 340 -12.28 -15.14 -0.11
C LEU A 340 -13.21 -15.91 0.85
N GLN A 341 -14.40 -15.39 1.12
CA GLN A 341 -15.41 -16.06 1.95
C GLN A 341 -15.89 -17.37 1.31
N ASP A 342 -16.18 -17.37 0.00
CA ASP A 342 -16.57 -18.55 -0.76
C ASP A 342 -15.44 -19.61 -0.75
N PHE A 343 -14.18 -19.17 -0.89
CA PHE A 343 -13.01 -20.04 -0.79
C PHE A 343 -12.95 -20.78 0.55
N PHE A 344 -13.23 -20.07 1.65
CA PHE A 344 -13.31 -20.62 3.01
C PHE A 344 -14.71 -21.11 3.40
N ASN A 345 -15.54 -21.54 2.43
CA ASN A 345 -16.83 -22.18 2.67
C ASN A 345 -17.81 -21.35 3.52
N GLY A 346 -17.82 -20.03 3.33
CA GLY A 346 -18.72 -19.12 4.04
C GLY A 346 -18.17 -18.60 5.37
N LYS A 347 -16.94 -18.97 5.78
CA LYS A 347 -16.30 -18.47 7.00
C LYS A 347 -16.35 -16.95 7.06
N GLU A 348 -16.70 -16.41 8.24
CA GLU A 348 -16.71 -14.97 8.48
C GLU A 348 -15.29 -14.39 8.38
N LEU A 349 -15.15 -13.27 7.68
CA LEU A 349 -13.89 -12.55 7.53
C LEU A 349 -13.77 -11.48 8.62
N ASN A 350 -12.64 -11.45 9.32
CA ASN A 350 -12.40 -10.49 10.38
C ASN A 350 -12.01 -9.13 9.79
N LYS A 351 -12.92 -8.17 9.98
CA LYS A 351 -12.86 -6.78 9.50
C LYS A 351 -13.16 -5.76 10.60
N SER A 352 -12.95 -6.17 11.86
CA SER A 352 -13.29 -5.36 13.04
C SER A 352 -12.38 -4.14 13.22
N ILE A 353 -11.19 -4.13 12.61
CA ILE A 353 -10.27 -3.00 12.60
C ILE A 353 -10.25 -2.40 11.19
N ASN A 354 -10.02 -1.09 11.11
CA ASN A 354 -9.83 -0.43 9.84
C ASN A 354 -8.62 -1.06 9.09
N PRO A 355 -8.81 -1.68 7.91
CA PRO A 355 -7.75 -2.42 7.22
C PRO A 355 -6.57 -1.55 6.78
N ASP A 356 -6.76 -0.24 6.63
CA ASP A 356 -5.70 0.71 6.29
C ASP A 356 -4.83 1.08 7.50
N GLU A 357 -5.33 0.85 8.71
CA GLU A 357 -4.72 1.23 9.99
C GLU A 357 -4.17 0.01 10.76
N THR A 358 -4.68 -1.20 10.47
CA THR A 358 -4.39 -2.46 11.18
C THR A 358 -2.91 -2.71 11.45
N VAL A 359 -2.03 -2.44 10.49
CA VAL A 359 -0.60 -2.74 10.63
C VAL A 359 0.13 -1.73 11.54
N ALA A 360 -0.39 -0.49 11.60
CA ALA A 360 0.17 0.55 12.46
C ALA A 360 -0.50 0.60 13.84
N TYR A 361 -1.62 -0.10 14.00
CA TYR A 361 -2.29 -0.33 15.27
C TYR A 361 -1.40 -1.21 16.15
#